data_AF-A0A9P8XWE4-F1
#
_entry.id   AF-A0A9P8XWE4-F1
#
_cell.length_a   1.000
_cell.length_b   1.000
_cell.length_c   1.000
_cell.angle_alpha   90.00
_cell.angle_beta   90.00
_cell.angle_gamma   90.00
#
_symmetry.space_group_name_H-M   'P 1'
#
loop_
_entity.id
_entity.type
_entity.pdbx_description
1 polymer ?
#
loop_
_entity_poly.entity_id
_entity_poly.type
_entity_poly.pdbx_seq_one_letter_code
_entity_poly.pdbx_strand_id
1 'polypeptide(L)'
;MAHQQQQQQPRAGAPASSSDTSVPDISDHNKAFHFLYDQAQKAHFAGNHAKANDITNWLLLEPECPPLCEAGAHLILAHAPDTADMQVDHARRALQLYHAVETQTVRDGPRRKYINWALARAQRILSETLQRSRVSEEQKKNSMPVTEAEYATMCAEYVDGFWEQELGRAEDNTTQ
;
A
#
# COMPACT_ATOMS: atom_id res chain seq x y z
N MET A 1 -26.72 -25.44 69.84
CA MET A 1 -26.98 -24.01 69.62
C MET A 1 -26.02 -23.53 68.55
N ALA A 2 -26.55 -23.27 67.36
CA ALA A 2 -25.83 -22.68 66.24
C ALA A 2 -25.82 -21.16 66.42
N HIS A 3 -24.67 -20.49 66.27
CA HIS A 3 -24.62 -19.06 65.94
C HIS A 3 -23.60 -18.85 64.82
N GLN A 4 -24.18 -18.53 63.68
CA GLN A 4 -23.62 -17.98 62.46
C GLN A 4 -23.28 -16.51 62.74
N GLN A 5 -22.07 -16.06 62.41
CA GLN A 5 -21.79 -14.63 62.24
C GLN A 5 -21.06 -14.41 60.92
N GLN A 6 -21.63 -13.45 60.19
CA GLN A 6 -21.49 -13.19 58.78
C GLN A 6 -20.85 -11.81 58.61
N GLN A 7 -19.86 -11.75 57.72
CA GLN A 7 -19.44 -10.61 56.89
C GLN A 7 -18.95 -9.30 57.55
N GLN A 8 -17.74 -8.91 57.14
CA GLN A 8 -17.48 -7.59 56.53
C GLN A 8 -16.20 -7.65 55.67
N GLN A 9 -16.35 -7.48 54.36
CA GLN A 9 -15.27 -7.16 53.42
C GLN A 9 -14.99 -5.65 53.44
N PRO A 10 -13.74 -5.21 53.20
CA PRO A 10 -13.49 -3.90 52.62
C PRO A 10 -13.03 -3.98 51.16
N ARG A 11 -13.89 -3.42 50.32
CA ARG A 11 -13.73 -2.68 49.05
C ARG A 11 -12.43 -2.76 48.25
N ALA A 12 -12.68 -3.05 46.97
CA ALA A 12 -11.86 -2.81 45.79
C ALA A 12 -11.06 -1.50 45.82
N GLY A 13 -9.73 -1.62 45.70
CA GLY A 13 -8.86 -0.58 45.18
C GLY A 13 -8.94 -0.56 43.65
N ALA A 14 -9.14 0.64 43.10
CA ALA A 14 -9.23 0.91 41.67
C ALA A 14 -7.96 0.45 40.90
N PRO A 15 -8.09 0.06 39.62
CA PRO A 15 -6.94 -0.24 38.79
C PRO A 15 -6.16 1.05 38.51
N ALA A 16 -4.86 1.02 38.81
CA ALA A 16 -3.92 2.05 38.39
C ALA A 16 -3.92 2.12 36.86
N SER A 17 -4.49 3.21 36.33
CA SER A 17 -4.30 3.63 34.95
C SER A 17 -2.89 4.20 34.81
N SER A 18 -1.93 3.32 34.56
CA SER A 18 -0.63 3.71 34.02
C SER A 18 -0.67 3.46 32.51
N SER A 19 -0.96 4.52 31.76
CA SER A 19 -0.59 4.60 30.35
C SER A 19 0.93 4.48 30.27
N ASP A 20 1.40 3.25 30.14
CA ASP A 20 2.79 2.91 29.88
C ASP A 20 3.17 3.49 28.51
N THR A 21 3.75 4.69 28.57
CA THR A 21 4.38 5.40 27.46
C THR A 21 5.89 5.22 27.60
N SER A 22 6.34 3.99 27.84
CA SER A 22 7.75 3.65 27.75
C SER A 22 8.20 3.86 26.30
N VAL A 23 8.95 4.94 26.10
CA VAL A 23 9.71 5.14 24.86
C VAL A 23 10.64 3.92 24.74
N PRO A 24 10.54 3.13 23.67
CA PRO A 24 11.33 1.92 23.53
C PRO A 24 12.82 2.27 23.59
N ASP A 25 13.58 1.55 24.42
CA ASP A 25 15.04 1.67 24.50
C ASP A 25 15.67 1.10 23.22
N ILE A 26 16.13 2.00 22.36
CA ILE A 26 16.67 1.74 21.02
C ILE A 26 18.21 1.67 21.00
N SER A 27 18.86 1.56 22.16
CA SER A 27 20.33 1.61 22.30
C SER A 27 21.11 0.54 21.53
N ASP A 28 20.44 -0.47 20.98
CA ASP A 28 20.99 -1.46 20.06
C ASP A 28 20.61 -1.08 18.63
N HIS A 29 21.61 -0.82 17.79
CA HIS A 29 21.44 -0.33 16.41
C HIS A 29 20.47 -1.23 15.59
N ASN A 30 20.45 -2.53 15.84
CA ASN A 30 19.51 -3.46 15.21
C ASN A 30 18.05 -3.26 15.65
N LYS A 31 17.81 -2.85 16.89
CA LYS A 31 16.46 -2.55 17.39
C LYS A 31 15.91 -1.28 16.73
N ALA A 32 16.77 -0.33 16.36
CA ALA A 32 16.37 0.88 15.66
C ALA A 32 15.80 0.58 14.28
N PHE A 33 16.45 -0.29 13.51
CA PHE A 33 15.94 -0.72 12.20
C PHE A 33 14.59 -1.42 12.31
N HIS A 34 14.45 -2.34 13.25
CA HIS A 34 13.17 -3.04 13.45
C HIS A 34 12.06 -2.12 13.93
N PHE A 35 12.37 -1.15 14.80
CA PHE A 35 11.41 -0.14 15.24
C PHE A 35 10.94 0.72 14.07
N LEU A 36 11.87 1.24 13.26
CA LEU A 36 11.53 2.06 12.10
C LEU A 36 10.74 1.28 11.06
N TYR A 37 11.12 0.02 10.82
CA TYR A 37 10.37 -0.85 9.91
C TYR A 37 8.94 -1.09 10.41
N ASP A 38 8.76 -1.36 11.71
CA ASP A 38 7.42 -1.48 12.32
C ASP A 38 6.59 -0.20 12.16
N GLN A 39 7.21 0.98 12.32
CA GLN A 39 6.53 2.27 12.08
C GLN A 39 6.12 2.44 10.61
N ALA A 40 6.99 2.06 9.67
CA ALA A 40 6.67 2.09 8.24
C ALA A 40 5.49 1.15 7.92
N GLN A 41 5.48 -0.06 8.48
CA GLN A 41 4.37 -1.00 8.31
C GLN A 41 3.06 -0.44 8.86
N LYS A 42 3.07 0.13 10.06
CA LYS A 42 1.90 0.76 10.67
C LYS A 42 1.36 1.91 9.81
N ALA A 43 2.24 2.77 9.30
CA ALA A 43 1.86 3.85 8.39
C ALA A 43 1.25 3.31 7.08
N HIS A 44 1.86 2.28 6.50
CA HIS A 44 1.36 1.63 5.29
C HIS A 44 -0.05 1.04 5.47
N PHE A 45 -0.28 0.27 6.54
CA PHE A 45 -1.59 -0.33 6.81
C PHE A 45 -2.65 0.69 7.21
N ALA A 46 -2.25 1.85 7.74
CA ALA A 46 -3.14 2.98 7.97
C ALA A 46 -3.47 3.78 6.68
N GLY A 47 -2.93 3.39 5.52
CA GLY A 47 -3.09 4.10 4.25
C GLY A 47 -2.27 5.38 4.14
N ASN A 48 -1.40 5.68 5.12
CA ASN A 48 -0.52 6.84 5.09
C ASN A 48 0.77 6.50 4.33
N HIS A 49 0.64 6.42 3.01
CA HIS A 49 1.73 6.01 2.13
C HIS A 49 2.88 7.00 2.09
N ALA A 50 2.62 8.31 2.18
CA ALA A 50 3.69 9.32 2.25
C ALA A 50 4.61 9.08 3.46
N LYS A 51 4.03 8.92 4.65
CA LYS A 51 4.82 8.61 5.86
C LYS A 51 5.52 7.26 5.77
N ALA A 52 4.86 6.25 5.20
CA ALA A 52 5.49 4.94 5.02
C ALA A 52 6.73 5.05 4.12
N ASN A 53 6.59 5.74 2.98
CA ASN A 53 7.65 5.97 2.01
C ASN A 53 8.83 6.72 2.64
N ASP A 54 8.57 7.82 3.36
CA ASP A 54 9.61 8.60 4.04
C ASP A 54 10.47 7.73 4.98
N ILE A 55 9.81 6.91 5.80
CA ILE A 55 10.51 6.03 6.75
C ILE A 55 11.30 4.94 6.00
N THR A 56 10.71 4.35 4.96
CA THR A 56 11.41 3.32 4.17
C THR A 56 12.57 3.87 3.37
N ASN A 57 12.46 5.08 2.83
CA ASN A 57 13.56 5.74 2.13
C ASN A 57 14.72 5.98 3.10
N TRP A 58 14.43 6.45 4.33
CA TRP A 58 15.45 6.58 5.37
C TRP A 58 16.11 5.22 5.71
N LEU A 59 15.32 4.17 5.91
CA LEU A 59 15.82 2.82 6.18
C LEU A 59 16.75 2.29 5.08
N LEU A 60 16.51 2.65 3.82
CA LEU A 60 17.29 2.20 2.67
C LEU A 60 18.57 3.03 2.43
N LEU A 61 18.72 4.18 3.09
CA LEU A 61 19.96 4.96 3.08
C LEU A 61 21.00 4.37 4.04
N GLU A 62 20.57 3.56 5.00
CA GLU A 62 21.44 3.00 6.02
C GLU A 62 22.16 1.73 5.51
N PRO A 63 23.49 1.72 5.46
CA PRO A 63 24.27 0.64 4.83
C PRO A 63 24.20 -0.70 5.59
N GLU A 64 23.82 -0.66 6.86
CA GLU A 64 23.69 -1.84 7.72
C GLU A 64 22.24 -2.30 7.90
N CYS A 65 21.32 -1.82 7.04
CA CYS A 65 19.92 -2.22 7.10
C CYS A 65 19.79 -3.76 7.02
N PRO A 66 19.16 -4.42 8.01
CA PRO A 66 19.04 -5.87 8.00
C PRO A 66 18.31 -6.36 6.74
N PRO A 67 18.74 -7.46 6.10
CA PRO A 67 18.19 -7.90 4.81
C PRO A 67 16.67 -8.07 4.78
N LEU A 68 16.07 -8.49 5.90
CA LEU A 68 14.61 -8.61 6.02
C LEU A 68 13.90 -7.25 6.08
N CYS A 69 14.53 -6.26 6.72
CA CYS A 69 14.03 -4.88 6.78
C CYS A 69 14.17 -4.21 5.41
N GLU A 70 15.30 -4.40 4.73
CA GLU A 70 15.53 -3.93 3.35
C GLU A 70 14.47 -4.52 2.39
N ALA A 71 14.24 -5.84 2.46
CA ALA A 71 13.24 -6.52 1.64
C ALA A 71 11.83 -5.95 1.86
N GLY A 72 11.47 -5.75 3.13
CA GLY A 72 10.18 -5.19 3.51
C GLY A 72 10.01 -3.73 3.10
N ALA A 73 11.07 -2.92 3.22
CA ALA A 73 11.05 -1.52 2.81
C ALA A 73 10.79 -1.40 1.30
N HIS A 74 11.48 -2.20 0.49
CA HIS A 74 11.21 -2.25 -0.95
C HIS A 74 9.79 -2.75 -1.26
N LEU A 75 9.24 -3.70 -0.50
CA LEU A 75 7.87 -4.15 -0.71
C LEU A 75 6.84 -3.05 -0.42
N ILE A 76 7.05 -2.25 0.63
CA ILE A 76 6.20 -1.09 0.95
C ILE A 76 6.25 -0.06 -0.18
N LEU A 77 7.46 0.30 -0.65
CA LEU A 77 7.63 1.24 -1.75
C LEU A 77 7.02 0.71 -3.06
N ALA A 78 7.06 -0.60 -3.30
CA ALA A 78 6.39 -1.20 -4.45
C ALA A 78 4.86 -1.09 -4.40
N HIS A 79 4.26 -0.99 -3.21
CA HIS A 79 2.82 -0.85 -3.08
C HIS A 79 2.31 0.56 -3.40
N ALA A 80 3.07 1.57 -3.00
CA ALA A 80 2.71 2.97 -3.16
C ALA A 80 3.95 3.77 -3.58
N PRO A 81 4.43 3.59 -4.82
CA PRO A 81 5.68 4.19 -5.25
C PRO A 81 5.51 5.68 -5.51
N ASP A 82 6.59 6.45 -5.37
CA ASP A 82 6.59 7.88 -5.69
C ASP A 82 6.37 8.13 -7.20
N THR A 83 6.80 7.18 -8.04
CA THR A 83 6.56 7.17 -9.48
C THR A 83 6.22 5.76 -9.98
N ALA A 84 5.46 5.66 -11.07
CA ALA A 84 5.06 4.36 -11.63
C ALA A 84 6.27 3.50 -12.05
N ASP A 85 7.36 4.13 -12.51
CA ASP A 85 8.56 3.43 -12.97
C ASP A 85 9.31 2.76 -11.81
N MET A 86 9.31 3.38 -10.62
CA MET A 86 9.95 2.83 -9.42
C MET A 86 9.20 1.62 -8.85
N GLN A 87 7.92 1.43 -9.20
CA GLN A 87 7.13 0.30 -8.73
C GLN A 87 7.78 -1.05 -9.08
N VAL A 88 8.22 -1.17 -10.33
CA VAL A 88 8.80 -2.39 -10.89
C VAL A 88 10.14 -2.68 -10.23
N ASP A 89 10.98 -1.67 -10.07
CA ASP A 89 12.32 -1.82 -9.50
C ASP A 89 12.27 -2.22 -8.03
N HIS A 90 11.39 -1.58 -7.26
CA HIS A 90 11.15 -1.95 -5.87
C HIS A 90 10.56 -3.36 -5.73
N ALA A 91 9.60 -3.75 -6.58
CA ALA A 91 9.04 -5.09 -6.56
C ALA A 91 10.08 -6.17 -6.88
N ARG A 92 10.95 -5.93 -7.89
CA ARG A 92 12.06 -6.82 -8.25
C ARG A 92 13.08 -6.94 -7.12
N ARG A 93 13.45 -5.82 -6.51
CA ARG A 93 14.42 -5.81 -5.42
C ARG A 93 13.89 -6.54 -4.18
N ALA A 94 12.61 -6.32 -3.84
CA ALA A 94 11.94 -7.07 -2.77
C ALA A 94 11.96 -8.59 -3.04
N LEU A 95 11.61 -9.04 -4.25
CA LEU A 95 11.67 -10.46 -4.62
C LEU A 95 13.07 -11.05 -4.44
N GLN A 96 14.09 -10.37 -4.96
CA GLN A 96 15.47 -10.81 -4.89
C GLN A 96 15.91 -11.02 -3.42
N LEU A 97 15.63 -10.03 -2.56
CA LEU A 97 16.00 -10.08 -1.16
C LEU A 97 15.20 -11.13 -0.39
N TYR A 98 13.89 -11.24 -0.60
CA TYR A 98 13.09 -12.26 0.08
C TYR A 98 13.50 -13.68 -0.32
N HIS A 99 13.91 -13.93 -1.56
CA HIS A 99 14.49 -15.21 -1.94
C HIS A 99 15.81 -15.48 -1.21
N ALA A 100 16.70 -14.48 -1.12
CA ALA A 100 17.94 -14.63 -0.38
C ALA A 100 17.69 -14.94 1.12
N VAL A 101 16.72 -14.24 1.74
CA VAL A 101 16.33 -14.48 3.14
C VAL A 101 15.65 -15.83 3.32
N GLU A 102 14.80 -16.28 2.38
CA GLU A 102 14.12 -17.58 2.45
C GLU A 102 15.13 -18.73 2.61
N THR A 103 16.23 -18.70 1.84
CA THR A 103 17.27 -19.74 1.88
C THR A 103 17.99 -19.83 3.23
N GLN A 104 17.95 -18.76 4.03
CA GLN A 104 18.58 -18.65 5.34
C GLN A 104 17.61 -18.96 6.49
N THR A 105 16.31 -19.11 6.20
CA THR A 105 15.27 -19.28 7.23
C THR A 105 15.02 -20.76 7.50
N VAL A 106 14.84 -21.13 8.79
CA VAL A 106 14.49 -22.51 9.17
C VAL A 106 13.20 -22.95 8.47
N ARG A 107 13.24 -24.14 7.87
CA ARG A 107 12.27 -24.66 6.91
C ARG A 107 10.80 -24.62 7.38
N ASP A 108 10.56 -24.74 8.69
CA ASP A 108 9.21 -24.82 9.29
C ASP A 108 8.93 -23.72 10.32
N GLY A 109 9.71 -22.63 10.31
CA GLY A 109 9.51 -21.53 11.25
C GLY A 109 8.24 -20.70 10.97
N PRO A 110 7.59 -20.12 11.98
CA PRO A 110 6.43 -19.22 11.80
C PRO A 110 6.75 -17.98 10.98
N ARG A 111 8.04 -17.65 10.77
CA ARG A 111 8.49 -16.57 9.88
C ARG A 111 8.34 -16.91 8.40
N ARG A 112 8.39 -18.20 8.04
CA ARG A 112 8.37 -18.64 6.64
C ARG A 112 7.07 -18.31 5.92
N LYS A 113 5.92 -18.43 6.59
CA LYS A 113 4.62 -18.05 6.02
C LYS A 113 4.59 -16.57 5.60
N TYR A 114 5.26 -15.70 6.36
CA TYR A 114 5.32 -14.26 6.04
C TYR A 114 6.26 -13.99 4.87
N ILE A 115 7.40 -14.67 4.79
CA ILE A 115 8.31 -14.59 3.64
C ILE A 115 7.61 -15.07 2.36
N ASN A 116 6.92 -16.21 2.42
CA ASN A 116 6.18 -16.75 1.27
C ASN A 116 5.05 -15.80 0.84
N TRP A 117 4.33 -15.21 1.80
CA TRP A 117 3.34 -14.19 1.51
C TRP A 117 3.97 -12.97 0.82
N ALA A 118 5.10 -12.49 1.32
CA ALA A 118 5.79 -11.33 0.77
C ALA A 118 6.31 -11.59 -0.66
N LEU A 119 6.87 -12.78 -0.91
CA LEU A 119 7.27 -13.24 -2.25
C LEU A 119 6.08 -13.24 -3.22
N ALA A 120 4.98 -13.90 -2.84
CA ALA A 120 3.78 -13.95 -3.66
C ALA A 120 3.22 -12.54 -3.93
N ARG A 121 3.29 -11.65 -2.94
CA ARG A 121 2.82 -10.27 -3.07
C ARG A 121 3.69 -9.45 -4.01
N ALA A 122 5.01 -9.51 -3.86
CA ALA A 122 5.94 -8.81 -4.73
C ALA A 122 5.83 -9.29 -6.20
N GLN A 123 5.69 -10.60 -6.41
CA GLN A 123 5.45 -11.18 -7.73
C GLN A 123 4.16 -10.67 -8.36
N ARG A 124 3.09 -10.59 -7.56
CA ARG A 124 1.80 -10.07 -8.04
C ARG A 124 1.89 -8.61 -8.46
N ILE A 125 2.51 -7.75 -7.65
CA ILE A 125 2.72 -6.33 -7.99
C ILE A 125 3.50 -6.21 -9.29
N LEU A 126 4.57 -6.99 -9.45
CA LEU A 126 5.39 -6.99 -10.66
C LEU A 126 4.56 -7.36 -11.90
N SER A 127 3.81 -8.47 -11.83
CA SER A 127 2.95 -8.92 -12.95
C SER A 127 1.86 -7.91 -13.29
N GLU A 128 1.15 -7.37 -12.30
CA GLU A 128 0.08 -6.37 -12.49
C GLU A 128 0.64 -5.08 -13.10
N THR A 129 1.83 -4.66 -12.69
CA THR A 129 2.47 -3.44 -13.20
C THR A 129 2.94 -3.61 -14.63
N LEU A 130 3.63 -4.72 -14.95
CA LEU A 130 4.07 -5.02 -16.31
C LEU A 130 2.88 -5.17 -17.28
N GLN A 131 1.78 -5.78 -16.83
CA GLN A 131 0.58 -5.89 -17.64
C GLN A 131 -0.04 -4.52 -17.93
N ARG A 132 -0.12 -3.62 -16.94
CA ARG A 132 -0.60 -2.24 -17.13
C ARG A 132 0.26 -1.47 -18.11
N SER A 133 1.59 -1.57 -18.01
CA SER A 133 2.50 -0.92 -18.95
C SER A 133 2.30 -1.42 -20.38
N ARG A 134 2.16 -2.74 -20.57
CA ARG A 134 1.90 -3.33 -21.89
C ARG A 134 0.59 -2.83 -22.52
N VAL A 135 -0.50 -2.82 -21.75
CA VAL A 135 -1.80 -2.30 -22.22
C VAL A 135 -1.70 -0.83 -22.58
N SER A 136 -0.99 -0.03 -21.78
CA SER A 136 -0.76 1.39 -22.09
C SER A 136 0.03 1.59 -23.39
N GLU A 137 1.06 0.79 -23.64
CA GLU A 137 1.81 0.83 -24.90
C GLU A 137 0.98 0.38 -26.10
N GLU A 138 0.20 -0.68 -25.97
CA GLU A 138 -0.71 -1.14 -27.02
C GLU A 138 -1.78 -0.07 -27.33
N GLN A 139 -2.33 0.58 -26.30
CA GLN A 139 -3.24 1.72 -26.48
C GLN A 139 -2.56 2.89 -27.19
N LYS A 140 -1.34 3.27 -26.81
CA LYS A 140 -0.58 4.34 -27.49
C LYS A 140 -0.29 4.01 -28.95
N LYS A 141 0.07 2.76 -29.27
CA LYS A 141 0.33 2.30 -30.64
C LYS A 141 -0.94 2.26 -31.50
N ASN A 142 -2.06 1.88 -30.89
CA ASN A 142 -3.36 1.77 -31.56
C ASN A 142 -4.18 3.07 -31.50
N SER A 143 -3.65 4.12 -30.85
CA SER A 143 -4.21 5.46 -30.91
C SER A 143 -3.89 6.04 -32.27
N MET A 144 -4.87 6.09 -33.17
CA MET A 144 -4.72 6.89 -34.37
C MET A 144 -4.55 8.36 -33.96
N PRO A 145 -3.52 9.07 -34.48
CA PRO A 145 -3.46 10.51 -34.31
C PRO A 145 -4.67 11.11 -35.02
N VAL A 146 -5.66 11.57 -34.26
CA VAL A 146 -6.76 12.36 -34.79
C VAL A 146 -6.16 13.71 -35.19
N THR A 147 -6.22 14.04 -36.46
CA THR A 147 -5.80 15.36 -36.95
C THR A 147 -6.71 16.44 -36.38
N GLU A 148 -6.23 17.68 -36.32
CA GLU A 148 -7.03 18.80 -35.81
C GLU A 148 -8.34 19.00 -36.60
N ALA A 149 -8.33 18.68 -37.90
CA ALA A 149 -9.51 18.70 -38.76
C ALA A 149 -10.49 17.55 -38.44
N GLU A 150 -10.01 16.34 -38.19
CA GLU A 150 -10.85 15.21 -37.78
C GLU A 150 -11.45 15.45 -36.40
N TYR A 151 -10.69 16.05 -35.48
CA TYR A 151 -11.18 16.42 -34.15
C TYR A 151 -12.25 17.52 -34.23
N ALA A 152 -12.02 18.56 -35.03
CA ALA A 152 -13.01 19.62 -35.26
C ALA A 152 -14.30 19.08 -35.90
N THR A 153 -14.18 18.10 -36.81
CA THR A 153 -15.33 17.44 -37.44
C THR A 153 -16.11 16.61 -36.43
N MET A 154 -15.43 15.80 -35.61
CA MET A 154 -16.08 15.04 -34.53
C MET A 154 -16.76 15.94 -33.49
N CYS A 155 -16.16 17.09 -33.16
CA CYS A 155 -16.79 18.07 -32.27
C CYS A 155 -18.01 18.74 -32.90
N ALA A 156 -17.93 19.10 -34.19
CA ALA A 156 -19.07 19.68 -34.91
C ALA A 156 -20.23 18.68 -35.00
N GLU A 157 -19.97 17.43 -35.38
CA GLU A 157 -20.98 16.36 -35.44
C GLU A 157 -21.61 16.07 -34.07
N TYR A 158 -20.82 16.11 -32.98
CA TYR A 158 -21.33 15.93 -31.63
C TYR A 158 -22.22 17.09 -31.17
N VAL A 159 -21.82 18.33 -31.47
CA VAL A 159 -22.58 19.54 -31.13
C VAL A 159 -23.86 19.62 -31.95
N ASP A 160 -23.80 19.34 -33.26
CA ASP A 160 -24.97 19.35 -34.14
C ASP A 160 -25.96 18.24 -33.77
N GLY A 161 -25.48 17.01 -33.52
CA GLY A 161 -26.33 15.90 -33.08
C GLY A 161 -26.96 16.13 -31.70
N PHE A 162 -26.26 16.83 -30.80
CA PHE A 162 -26.81 17.24 -29.50
C PHE A 162 -27.94 18.27 -29.66
N TRP A 163 -27.75 19.29 -30.49
CA TRP A 163 -28.77 20.32 -30.72
C TRP A 163 -29.97 19.81 -31.50
N GLU A 164 -29.78 18.89 -32.47
CA GLU A 164 -30.90 18.22 -33.15
C GLU A 164 -31.75 17.38 -32.19
N GLN A 165 -31.12 16.68 -31.23
CA GLN A 165 -31.84 15.96 -30.18
C GLN A 165 -32.60 16.88 -29.24
N GLU A 166 -32.01 18.00 -28.82
CA GLU A 166 -32.67 18.95 -27.93
C GLU A 166 -33.77 19.75 -28.63
N LEU A 167 -33.64 20.06 -29.93
CA LEU A 167 -34.72 20.65 -30.72
C LEU A 167 -35.92 19.70 -30.83
N GLY A 168 -35.68 18.42 -31.17
CA GLY A 168 -36.75 17.42 -31.25
C GLY A 168 -37.48 17.22 -29.91
N ARG A 169 -36.75 17.25 -28.79
CA ARG A 169 -37.34 17.19 -27.44
C ARG A 169 -38.14 18.44 -27.08
N ALA A 170 -37.71 19.62 -27.52
CA ALA A 170 -38.43 20.87 -27.29
C ALA A 170 -39.75 20.90 -28.09
N GLU A 171 -39.72 20.42 -29.34
CA GLU A 171 -40.90 20.34 -30.21
C GLU A 171 -41.96 19.35 -29.69
N ASP A 172 -41.53 18.18 -29.20
CA ASP A 172 -42.41 17.18 -28.58
C ASP A 172 -43.10 17.70 -27.29
N ASN A 173 -42.44 18.61 -26.56
CA ASN A 173 -42.96 19.19 -25.32
C ASN A 173 -43.94 20.36 -25.53
N THR A 174 -44.06 20.88 -26.76
CA THR A 174 -45.02 21.94 -27.12
C THR A 174 -46.36 21.43 -27.65
N THR A 175 -46.53 20.11 -27.76
CA THR A 175 -47.76 19.47 -28.30
C THR A 175 -48.62 18.80 -27.22
N GLN A 176 -48.43 19.13 -25.94
CA GLN A 176 -49.32 18.74 -24.82
C GLN A 176 -50.18 19.89 -24.32
#